data_AF-A0A1B7VZ62-F1
#
_entry.id   AF-A0A1B7VZ62-F1
#
_cell.length_a   1.000
_cell.length_b   1.000
_cell.length_c   1.000
_cell.angle_alpha   90.00
_cell.angle_beta   90.00
_cell.angle_gamma   90.00
#
_symmetry.space_group_name_H-M   'P 1'
#
loop_
_entity.id
_entity.type
_entity.pdbx_description
1 polymer ?
#
loop_
_entity_poly.entity_id
_entity_poly.type
_entity_poly.pdbx_seq_one_letter_code
_entity_poly.pdbx_strand_id
1 'polypeptide(L)'
;MNLKDIKQKLFPIIKIISTALITSAIGLELWNLNNQLPSILTPALIIAHIALSAHFIEALIAAYYAPTRNQTAIKYATYTFFVGTVGLLELWENPDT
;
A
#
# COMPACT_ATOMS: atom_id res chain seq x y z
N MET A 1 18.21 19.73 -2.57
CA MET A 1 17.55 19.05 -1.43
C MET A 1 18.20 17.69 -1.28
N ASN A 2 18.61 17.28 -0.07
CA ASN A 2 19.28 15.98 0.11
C ASN A 2 18.23 14.84 0.01
N LEU A 3 18.65 13.64 -0.38
CA LEU A 3 17.82 12.43 -0.42
C LEU A 3 17.05 12.21 0.89
N LYS A 4 17.68 12.47 2.04
CA LYS A 4 17.03 12.37 3.36
C LYS A 4 15.84 13.33 3.50
N ASP A 5 16.01 14.58 3.06
CA ASP A 5 14.96 15.60 3.09
C ASP A 5 13.81 15.27 2.13
N ILE A 6 14.14 14.66 0.97
CA ILE A 6 13.15 14.19 -0.01
C ILE A 6 12.28 13.10 0.61
N LYS A 7 12.88 12.09 1.25
CA LYS A 7 12.13 11.01 1.93
C LYS A 7 11.21 11.56 3.02
N GLN A 8 11.73 12.44 3.88
CA GLN A 8 10.96 13.03 4.99
C GLN A 8 9.73 13.82 4.54
N LYS A 9 9.79 14.45 3.35
CA LYS A 9 8.65 15.21 2.81
C LYS A 9 7.73 14.37 1.94
N LEU A 10 8.27 13.49 1.10
CA LEU A 10 7.48 12.74 0.13
C LEU A 10 6.80 11.50 0.72
N PHE A 11 7.46 10.75 1.61
CA PHE A 11 6.89 9.51 2.14
C PHE A 11 5.55 9.75 2.87
N PRO A 12 5.42 10.77 3.74
CA PRO A 12 4.13 11.07 4.36
C PRO A 12 3.02 11.37 3.35
N ILE A 13 3.33 12.13 2.29
CA ILE A 13 2.38 12.48 1.25
C ILE A 13 1.93 11.23 0.48
N ILE A 14 2.89 10.40 0.07
CA ILE A 14 2.61 9.13 -0.64
C ILE A 14 1.74 8.23 0.23
N LYS A 15 2.05 8.10 1.53
CA LYS A 15 1.27 7.27 2.47
C LYS A 15 -0.18 7.72 2.53
N ILE A 16 -0.43 9.02 2.62
CA ILE A 16 -1.80 9.56 2.69
C ILE A 16 -2.55 9.29 1.38
N ILE A 17 -1.95 9.63 0.24
CA ILE A 17 -2.59 9.44 -1.09
C ILE A 17 -2.82 7.95 -1.35
N SER A 18 -1.82 7.11 -1.11
CA SER A 18 -1.89 5.66 -1.28
C SER A 18 -3.00 5.04 -0.43
N THR A 19 -3.07 5.39 0.86
CA THR A 19 -4.12 4.88 1.74
C THR A 19 -5.51 5.26 1.22
N ALA A 20 -5.70 6.51 0.79
CA ALA A 20 -6.97 6.96 0.23
C ALA A 20 -7.35 6.23 -1.07
N LEU A 21 -6.38 6.03 -1.97
CA LEU A 21 -6.58 5.32 -3.24
C LEU A 21 -6.88 3.84 -3.02
N ILE A 22 -6.13 3.14 -2.16
CA ILE A 22 -6.35 1.72 -1.86
C ILE A 22 -7.68 1.51 -1.13
N THR A 23 -8.04 2.39 -0.20
CA THR A 23 -9.37 2.35 0.45
C THR A 23 -10.49 2.54 -0.59
N SER A 24 -10.31 3.49 -1.51
CA SER A 24 -11.28 3.73 -2.60
C SER A 24 -11.37 2.54 -3.56
N ALA A 25 -10.24 1.89 -3.88
CA ALA A 25 -10.18 0.70 -4.72
C ALA A 25 -10.95 -0.47 -4.07
N ILE A 26 -10.76 -0.71 -2.76
CA ILE A 26 -11.55 -1.70 -2.01
C ILE A 26 -13.05 -1.36 -2.09
N GLY A 27 -13.42 -0.09 -1.90
CA GLY A 27 -14.81 0.36 -2.03
C GLY A 27 -15.38 0.11 -3.43
N LEU A 28 -14.59 0.36 -4.48
CA LEU A 28 -14.98 0.12 -5.86
C LEU A 28 -15.17 -1.37 -6.16
N GLU A 29 -14.28 -2.24 -5.67
CA GLU A 29 -14.44 -3.70 -5.76
C GLU A 29 -15.72 -4.16 -5.06
N LEU A 30 -15.94 -3.71 -3.83
CA LEU A 30 -17.12 -4.07 -3.05
C LEU A 30 -18.40 -3.59 -3.75
N TRP A 31 -18.39 -2.41 -4.37
CA TRP A 31 -19.53 -1.96 -5.17
C TRP A 31 -19.75 -2.90 -6.36
N ASN A 32 -18.71 -3.18 -7.16
CA ASN A 32 -18.80 -4.04 -8.33
C ASN A 32 -19.30 -5.47 -8.02
N LEU A 33 -18.99 -6.01 -6.83
CA LEU A 33 -19.46 -7.32 -6.39
C LEU A 33 -20.94 -7.34 -5.98
N ASN A 34 -21.46 -6.22 -5.48
CA ASN A 34 -22.84 -6.12 -4.97
C ASN A 34 -23.83 -5.54 -5.98
N ASN A 35 -23.37 -4.71 -6.92
CA ASN A 35 -24.19 -4.08 -7.94
C ASN A 35 -23.43 -3.98 -9.26
N GLN A 36 -24.17 -3.87 -10.36
CA GLN A 36 -23.58 -3.68 -11.67
C GLN A 36 -22.96 -2.28 -11.76
N LEU A 37 -21.62 -2.24 -11.86
CA LEU A 37 -20.87 -0.99 -11.91
C LEU A 37 -21.11 -0.29 -13.26
N PRO A 38 -21.37 1.03 -13.28
CA PRO A 38 -21.46 1.79 -14.52
C PRO A 38 -20.20 1.62 -15.38
N SER A 39 -20.35 1.37 -16.68
CA SER A 39 -19.22 1.09 -17.59
C SER A 39 -18.19 2.23 -17.68
N ILE A 40 -18.58 3.46 -17.36
CA ILE A 40 -17.66 4.60 -17.25
C ILE A 40 -16.60 4.41 -16.16
N LEU A 41 -16.87 3.58 -15.15
CA LEU A 41 -15.93 3.26 -14.06
C LEU A 41 -15.08 2.01 -14.34
N THR A 42 -15.29 1.30 -15.45
CA THR A 42 -14.50 0.13 -15.81
C THR A 42 -12.99 0.41 -15.88
N PRO A 43 -12.51 1.54 -16.43
CA PRO A 43 -11.07 1.86 -16.39
C PRO A 43 -10.55 2.02 -14.96
N ALA A 44 -11.33 2.64 -14.06
CA ALA A 44 -10.95 2.78 -12.66
C ALA A 44 -10.90 1.42 -11.94
N LEU A 45 -11.81 0.51 -12.28
CA LEU A 45 -11.82 -0.85 -11.74
C LEU A 45 -10.58 -1.65 -12.17
N ILE A 46 -10.15 -1.54 -13.44
CA ILE A 46 -8.92 -2.18 -13.91
C ILE A 46 -7.70 -1.66 -13.13
N ILE A 47 -7.63 -0.34 -12.92
CA ILE A 47 -6.56 0.26 -12.12
C ILE A 47 -6.62 -0.22 -10.67
N ALA A 48 -7.82 -0.32 -10.08
CA ALA A 48 -8.03 -0.86 -8.75
C ALA A 48 -7.51 -2.30 -8.61
N HIS A 49 -7.84 -3.19 -9.56
CA HIS A 49 -7.32 -4.57 -9.57
C HIS A 49 -5.80 -4.62 -9.56
N ILE A 50 -5.15 -3.83 -10.43
CA ILE A 50 -3.69 -3.79 -10.53
C ILE A 50 -3.08 -3.27 -9.22
N ALA A 51 -3.61 -2.16 -8.69
CA ALA A 51 -3.12 -1.54 -7.47
C ALA A 51 -3.27 -2.47 -6.26
N LEU A 52 -4.46 -3.05 -6.06
CA LEU A 52 -4.73 -3.99 -4.96
C LEU A 52 -3.85 -5.24 -5.05
N SER A 53 -3.66 -5.79 -6.25
CA SER A 53 -2.80 -6.97 -6.45
C SER A 53 -1.33 -6.67 -6.15
N ALA A 54 -0.82 -5.53 -6.62
CA ALA A 54 0.54 -5.10 -6.34
C ALA A 54 0.75 -4.89 -4.82
N HIS A 55 -0.13 -4.14 -4.18
CA HIS A 55 -0.08 -3.89 -2.74
C HIS A 55 -0.24 -5.16 -1.90
N PHE A 56 -1.02 -6.13 -2.38
CA PHE A 56 -1.12 -7.44 -1.75
C PHE A 56 0.21 -8.21 -1.78
N ILE A 57 0.90 -8.23 -2.94
CA ILE A 57 2.23 -8.85 -3.05
C ILE A 57 3.23 -8.17 -2.12
N GLU A 58 3.22 -6.84 -2.07
CA GLU A 58 4.08 -6.08 -1.15
C GLU A 58 3.79 -6.40 0.32
N ALA A 59 2.52 -6.52 0.69
CA ALA A 59 2.12 -6.93 2.03
C ALA A 59 2.61 -8.34 2.40
N LEU A 60 2.61 -9.29 1.45
CA LEU A 60 3.15 -10.63 1.66
C LEU A 60 4.66 -10.60 1.87
N ILE A 61 5.40 -9.82 1.08
CA ILE A 61 6.84 -9.61 1.24
C ILE A 61 7.12 -9.02 2.63
N ALA A 62 6.37 -7.99 3.03
CA ALA A 62 6.47 -7.39 4.35
C ALA A 62 6.16 -8.38 5.48
N ALA A 63 5.10 -9.19 5.36
CA ALA A 63 4.74 -10.19 6.35
C ALA A 63 5.88 -11.20 6.58
N TYR A 64 6.53 -11.62 5.49
CA TYR A 64 7.63 -12.59 5.53
C TYR A 64 8.89 -12.01 6.18
N TYR A 65 9.29 -10.78 5.83
CA TYR A 65 10.53 -10.18 6.32
C TYR A 65 10.39 -9.43 7.65
N ALA A 66 9.19 -9.02 8.05
CA ALA A 66 8.97 -8.25 9.28
C ALA A 66 9.56 -8.90 10.55
N PRO A 67 9.41 -10.22 10.81
CA PRO A 67 10.03 -10.86 11.96
C PRO A 67 11.56 -10.73 11.99
N THR A 68 12.21 -10.76 10.81
CA THR A 68 13.68 -10.59 10.70
C THR A 68 14.16 -9.17 11.01
N ARG A 69 13.22 -8.22 11.13
CA ARG A 69 13.45 -6.80 11.45
C ARG A 69 12.84 -6.39 12.79
N ASN A 70 12.59 -7.36 13.68
CA ASN A 70 11.96 -7.14 14.99
C ASN A 70 10.58 -6.45 14.91
N GLN A 71 9.86 -6.64 13.80
CA GLN A 71 8.50 -6.12 13.60
C GLN A 71 7.47 -7.25 13.66
N THR A 72 6.27 -6.95 14.14
CA THR A 72 5.15 -7.90 14.10
C THR A 72 4.66 -8.08 12.67
N ALA A 73 4.69 -9.32 12.16
CA ALA A 73 4.35 -9.65 10.77
C ALA A 73 3.02 -9.07 10.31
N ILE A 74 1.91 -9.38 11.00
CA ILE A 74 0.58 -8.93 10.59
C ILE A 74 0.44 -7.40 10.62
N LYS A 75 1.02 -6.73 11.61
CA LYS A 75 0.96 -5.27 11.73
C LYS A 75 1.68 -4.62 10.57
N TYR A 76 2.88 -5.11 10.25
CA TYR A 76 3.71 -4.52 9.21
C TYR A 76 3.19 -4.86 7.79
N ALA A 77 2.62 -6.05 7.61
CA ALA A 77 1.94 -6.44 6.38
C ALA A 77 0.72 -5.55 6.09
N THR A 78 -0.17 -5.37 7.07
CA THR A 78 -1.34 -4.49 6.93
C THR A 78 -0.91 -3.06 6.64
N TYR A 79 0.10 -2.57 7.36
CA TYR A 79 0.66 -1.25 7.10
C TYR A 79 1.14 -1.12 5.65
N THR A 80 1.97 -2.06 5.18
CA THR A 80 2.53 -2.08 3.82
C THR A 80 1.44 -2.22 2.76
N PHE A 81 0.38 -2.98 3.01
CA PHE A 81 -0.76 -3.08 2.10
C PHE A 81 -1.39 -1.71 1.78
N PHE A 82 -1.48 -0.80 2.75
CA PHE A 82 -2.06 0.53 2.50
C PHE A 82 -1.06 1.53 1.92
N VAL A 83 0.20 1.46 2.33
CA VAL A 83 1.21 2.45 1.93
C VAL A 83 2.10 2.02 0.75
N GLY A 84 1.94 0.78 0.30
CA GLY A 84 2.66 0.16 -0.80
C GLY A 84 4.16 0.07 -0.56
N THR A 85 4.95 0.27 -1.62
CA THR A 85 6.41 0.19 -1.62
C THR A 85 7.08 1.05 -0.53
N VAL A 86 6.47 2.16 -0.12
CA VAL A 86 7.01 2.98 0.99
C VAL A 86 7.08 2.17 2.29
N GLY A 87 6.10 1.32 2.55
CA GLY A 87 6.12 0.41 3.71
C GLY A 87 7.26 -0.60 3.61
N LEU A 88 7.52 -1.15 2.43
CA LEU A 88 8.71 -1.98 2.23
C LEU A 88 9.98 -1.18 2.48
N LEU A 89 10.17 -0.01 1.86
CA LEU A 89 11.38 0.80 2.07
C LEU A 89 11.62 1.10 3.56
N GLU A 90 10.59 1.47 4.30
CA GLU A 90 10.69 1.70 5.75
C GLU A 90 11.06 0.42 6.53
N LEU A 91 10.72 -0.77 6.05
CA LEU A 91 11.07 -2.04 6.70
C LEU A 91 12.58 -2.30 6.69
N TRP A 92 13.23 -1.92 5.59
CA TRP A 92 14.67 -2.07 5.40
C TRP A 92 15.47 -0.84 5.83
N GLU A 93 14.83 0.33 5.94
CA GLU A 93 15.46 1.57 6.43
C GLU A 93 15.44 1.72 7.94
N ASN A 94 14.83 0.77 8.67
CA ASN A 94 14.69 0.83 10.12
C ASN A 94 16.07 1.06 10.78
N PRO A 95 16.29 2.22 11.43
CA PRO A 95 17.59 2.64 11.95
C PRO A 95 17.97 2.03 13.31
N ASP A 96 17.15 1.11 13.84
CA ASP A 96 17.33 0.53 15.18
C ASP A 96 18.04 -0.84 15.17
N THR A 97 19.14 -0.90 14.40
CA THR A 97 20.36 -1.66 14.73
C THR A 97 21.56 -0.75 14.54
#